data_AF-A0A4Q3CMJ8-F1
#
_entry.id   AF-A0A4Q3CMJ8-F1
#
_cell.length_a   1.000
_cell.length_b   1.000
_cell.length_c   1.000
_cell.angle_alpha   90.00
_cell.angle_beta   90.00
_cell.angle_gamma   90.00
#
_symmetry.space_group_name_H-M   'P 1'
#
loop_
_entity.id
_entity.type
_entity.pdbx_description
1 polymer ?
#
loop_
_entity_poly.entity_id
_entity_poly.type
_entity_poly.pdbx_seq_one_letter_code
_entity_poly.pdbx_strand_id
1 'polypeptide(L)' 'VDYLVGSRRWIGGPLLSLADLACAAHISVADYLGGIDWRGHEETKQWYSGMKSRRSLRVILSERMELVGPPEHYEKPDF' A
#
# COMPACT_ATOMS: atom_id res chain seq x y z
N VAL A 1 -6.64 -8.22 -4.11
CA VAL A 1 -5.69 -8.42 -2.99
C VAL A 1 -6.43 -8.89 -1.75
N ASP A 2 -7.60 -8.31 -1.46
CA ASP A 2 -8.50 -8.72 -0.35
C ASP A 2 -8.52 -10.21 -0.08
N TYR A 3 -8.99 -11.05 -1.02
CA TYR A 3 -9.07 -12.49 -0.80
C TYR A 3 -7.75 -13.13 -0.29
N LEU A 4 -6.59 -12.67 -0.77
CA LEU A 4 -5.30 -13.20 -0.36
C LEU A 4 -4.90 -12.75 1.05
N VAL A 5 -5.21 -11.50 1.42
CA VAL A 5 -4.92 -10.92 2.74
C VAL A 5 -5.97 -11.33 3.79
N GLY A 6 -7.22 -11.55 3.39
CA GLY A 6 -8.28 -12.08 4.25
C GLY A 6 -8.09 -13.56 4.58
N SER A 7 -7.48 -14.34 3.67
CA SER A 7 -7.19 -15.76 3.91
C SER A 7 -5.79 -16.05 4.46
N ARG A 8 -4.86 -15.08 4.42
CA ARG A 8 -3.45 -15.26 4.79
C ARG A 8 -2.87 -14.01 5.43
N ARG A 9 -1.87 -14.18 6.29
CA ARG A 9 -1.18 -13.05 6.94
C ARG A 9 -0.47 -12.11 5.94
N TRP A 10 0.13 -12.67 4.91
CA TRP A 10 0.81 -11.96 3.83
C TRP A 10 0.38 -12.55 2.48
N ILE A 11 0.50 -11.79 1.40
CA ILE A 11 0.05 -12.20 0.06
C ILE A 11 0.79 -13.49 -0.38
N GLY A 12 2.09 -13.56 -0.06
CA GLY A 12 2.94 -14.73 -0.32
C GLY A 12 2.77 -15.90 0.65
N GLY A 13 1.98 -15.78 1.72
CA GLY A 13 1.75 -16.85 2.70
C GLY A 13 1.96 -16.40 4.16
N PRO A 14 2.61 -17.21 5.01
CA PRO A 14 2.73 -16.92 6.44
C PRO A 14 3.80 -15.87 6.77
N LEU A 15 4.76 -15.66 5.86
CA LEU A 15 5.89 -14.74 6.02
C LEU A 15 5.83 -13.64 4.97
N LEU A 16 6.34 -12.46 5.34
CA LEU A 16 6.52 -11.36 4.41
C LEU A 16 7.48 -11.79 3.29
N SER A 17 7.09 -11.54 2.05
CA SER A 17 7.81 -11.98 0.87
C SER A 17 8.03 -10.85 -0.14
N LEU A 18 8.79 -11.13 -1.20
CA LEU A 18 8.94 -10.22 -2.33
C LEU A 18 7.59 -9.89 -3.00
N ALA A 19 6.62 -10.82 -2.95
CA ALA A 19 5.29 -10.60 -3.50
C ALA A 19 4.58 -9.42 -2.79
N ASP A 20 4.74 -9.30 -1.47
CA ASP A 20 4.16 -8.21 -0.70
C ASP A 20 4.80 -6.87 -1.05
N LEU A 21 6.13 -6.85 -1.18
CA LEU A 21 6.87 -5.63 -1.56
C LEU A 21 6.51 -5.17 -2.98
N ALA A 22 6.47 -6.11 -3.93
CA ALA A 22 6.10 -5.80 -5.32
C ALA A 22 4.65 -5.30 -5.41
N CYS A 23 3.73 -5.93 -4.69
CA CYS A 23 2.33 -5.50 -4.65
C CYS A 23 2.20 -4.11 -4.01
N ALA A 24 2.86 -3.87 -2.88
CA ALA A 24 2.80 -2.59 -2.18
C ALA A 24 3.44 -1.46 -3.01
N ALA A 25 4.47 -1.73 -3.82
CA ALA A 25 5.06 -0.77 -4.74
C ALA A 25 4.07 -0.36 -5.85
N HIS A 26 3.39 -1.33 -6.49
CA HIS A 26 2.39 -1.02 -7.51
C HIS A 26 1.18 -0.26 -6.94
N ILE A 27 0.71 -0.66 -5.76
CA ILE A 27 -0.37 0.04 -5.04
C ILE A 27 0.07 1.46 -4.67
N SER A 28 1.33 1.69 -4.27
CA SER A 28 1.85 3.03 -3.99
C SER A 28 1.75 3.95 -5.21
N VAL A 29 2.11 3.48 -6.40
CA VAL A 29 1.99 4.30 -7.61
C VAL A 29 0.53 4.62 -7.91
N ALA A 30 -0.37 3.65 -7.78
CA ALA A 30 -1.79 3.86 -8.02
C ALA A 30 -2.47 4.76 -6.97
N ASP A 31 -2.08 4.65 -5.68
CA ASP A 31 -2.55 5.52 -4.60
C ASP A 31 -2.00 6.95 -4.75
N TYR A 32 -0.76 7.11 -5.22
CA TYR A 32 -0.17 8.42 -5.54
C TYR A 32 -0.98 9.17 -6.59
N LEU A 33 -1.49 8.45 -7.59
CA LEU A 33 -2.34 9.02 -8.65
C LEU A 33 -3.81 9.17 -8.23
N GLY A 34 -4.17 8.79 -7.00
CA GLY A 34 -5.56 8.82 -6.53
C GLY A 34 -6.49 7.84 -7.25
N GLY A 35 -5.94 6.79 -7.87
CA GLY A 35 -6.68 5.83 -8.71
C GLY A 35 -7.35 4.69 -7.94
N ILE A 36 -7.20 4.65 -6.61
CA ILE A 36 -7.73 3.58 -5.76
C ILE A 36 -8.89 4.10 -4.92
N ASP A 37 -10.05 3.46 -5.07
CA ASP A 37 -11.14 3.59 -4.11
C ASP A 37 -10.99 2.51 -3.04
N TRP A 38 -10.68 2.93 -1.81
CA TRP A 38 -10.48 2.04 -0.68
C TRP A 38 -11.79 1.52 -0.07
N ARG A 39 -12.96 2.02 -0.51
CA ARG A 39 -14.26 1.58 0.00
C ARG A 39 -14.52 0.11 -0.34
N GLY A 40 -14.80 -0.69 0.69
CA GLY A 40 -15.06 -2.12 0.55
C GLY A 40 -13.81 -3.00 0.53
N HIS A 41 -12.61 -2.43 0.64
CA HIS A 41 -11.32 -3.12 0.64
C HIS A 41 -10.59 -3.03 1.98
N GLU A 42 -11.32 -3.28 3.08
CA GLU A 42 -10.81 -3.06 4.45
C GLU A 42 -9.60 -3.97 4.78
N GLU A 43 -9.61 -5.22 4.31
CA GLU A 43 -8.51 -6.17 4.53
C GLU A 43 -7.24 -5.70 3.82
N THR A 44 -7.36 -5.32 2.53
CA THR A 44 -6.23 -4.77 1.77
C THR A 44 -5.74 -3.46 2.37
N LYS A 45 -6.65 -2.60 2.85
CA LYS A 45 -6.32 -1.34 3.49
C LYS A 45 -5.49 -1.54 4.76
N GLN A 46 -5.89 -2.46 5.63
CA GLN A 46 -5.18 -2.79 6.86
C GLN A 46 -3.78 -3.36 6.57
N TRP A 47 -3.66 -4.29 5.61
CA TRP A 47 -2.36 -4.81 5.18
C TRP A 47 -1.48 -3.71 4.59
N TYR A 48 -2.04 -2.83 3.75
CA TYR A 48 -1.28 -1.77 3.09
C TYR A 48 -0.82 -0.69 4.09
N SER A 49 -1.64 -0.35 5.09
CA SER A 49 -1.24 0.50 6.23
C SER A 49 -0.04 -0.09 6.98
N GLY A 50 -0.07 -1.40 7.25
CA GLY A 50 1.06 -2.13 7.82
C GLY A 50 2.33 -2.06 6.96
N MET A 51 2.18 -2.10 5.63
CA MET A 51 3.28 -1.95 4.67
C MET A 51 3.84 -0.52 4.64
N LYS A 52 2.98 0.51 4.61
CA LYS A 52 3.38 1.94 4.64
C LYS A 52 4.18 2.29 5.89
N SER A 53 3.87 1.65 7.02
CA SER A 53 4.54 1.89 8.30
C SER A 53 6.02 1.47 8.32
N ARG A 54 6.45 0.60 7.40
CA ARG A 54 7.82 0.08 7.35
C ARG A 54 8.80 1.12 6.79
N ARG A 55 9.99 1.23 7.39
CA ARG A 55 11.06 2.15 6.92
C ARG A 55 11.42 1.97 5.45
N SER A 56 11.37 0.74 4.93
CA SER A 56 11.68 0.43 3.54
C SER A 56 10.74 1.10 2.55
N LEU A 57 9.45 1.23 2.88
CA LEU A 57 8.46 1.87 2.01
C LEU A 57 8.41 3.39 2.17
N ARG A 58 8.83 3.90 3.34
CA ARG A 58 8.79 5.34 3.64
C ARG A 58 9.58 6.19 2.65
N VAL A 59 10.68 5.65 2.11
CA VAL A 59 11.48 6.34 1.08
C VAL A 59 10.64 6.59 -0.17
N ILE A 60 9.94 5.55 -0.66
CA ILE A 60 9.07 5.64 -1.85
C ILE A 60 7.87 6.59 -1.58
N LEU A 61 7.31 6.55 -0.38
CA LEU A 61 6.19 7.45 -0.02
C LEU A 61 6.63 8.92 0.08
N SER A 62 7.90 9.20 0.35
CA SER A 62 8.44 10.56 0.40
C SER A 62 8.75 11.15 -0.97
N GLU A 63 8.78 10.31 -2.02
CA GLU A 63 9.02 10.78 -3.38
C GLU A 63 7.85 11.65 -3.86
N ARG A 64 8.20 12.65 -4.67
CA ARG A 64 7.24 13.56 -5.29
C ARG A 64 7.56 13.71 -6.76
N MET A 65 6.52 13.65 -7.58
CA MET A 65 6.61 13.94 -9.00
C MET A 65 6.44 15.44 -9.24
N GLU A 66 7.18 15.98 -10.20
CA GLU A 66 6.92 17.32 -10.71
C GLU A 66 5.55 17.32 -11.40
N LEU A 67 4.69 18.30 -11.09
CA LEU A 67 3.34 18.52 -11.65
C LEU A 67 2.17 17.69 -11.09
N VAL A 68 2.42 16.57 -10.41
CA VAL A 68 1.34 15.75 -9.81
C VAL A 68 1.55 15.65 -8.32
N GLY A 69 0.64 16.26 -7.54
CA GLY A 69 0.64 16.14 -6.09
C GLY A 69 -0.14 14.90 -5.64
N PRO A 70 0.34 14.17 -4.62
CA PRO A 70 -0.40 13.03 -4.09
C PRO A 70 -1.66 13.47 -3.32
N PRO A 71 -2.64 12.57 -3.13
CA PRO A 71 -3.73 12.76 -2.19
C PRO A 71 -3.22 13.02 -0.75
N GLU A 72 -4.01 13.74 0.05
CA GLU A 72 -3.64 14.12 1.43
C GLU A 72 -3.35 12.90 2.33
N HIS A 73 -3.94 11.75 2.00
CA HIS A 73 -3.82 10.51 2.75
C HIS A 73 -2.66 9.61 2.30
N TYR A 74 -1.94 9.97 1.23
CA TYR A 74 -0.91 9.11 0.63
C TYR A 74 0.21 8.75 1.61
N GLU A 75 0.71 9.72 2.38
CA GLU A 75 1.80 9.50 3.35
C GLU A 75 1.31 9.02 4.73
N LYS A 76 0.00 9.10 4.97
CA LYS A 76 -0.58 8.74 6.26
C LYS A 76 -0.70 7.21 6.29
N PRO A 77 -0.16 6.53 7.32
CA PRO A 77 -0.41 5.09 7.52
C PRO A 77 -1.89 4.84 7.86
N ASP A 78 -2.52 5.78 8.54
CA ASP A 78 -3.95 5.79 8.86
C ASP A 78 -4.68 6.65 7.81
N PHE A 79 -5.15 5.98 6.76
CA PHE A 79 -6.03 6.54 5.73
C PHE A 79 -7.33 5.74 5.71
#